data_AF-A0A6S7C9A4-F1
#
_entry.id   AF-A0A6S7C9A4-F1
#
_cell.length_a   1.000
_cell.length_b   1.000
_cell.length_c   1.000
_cell.angle_alpha   90.00
_cell.angle_beta   90.00
_cell.angle_gamma   90.00
#
_symmetry.space_group_name_H-M   'P 1'
#
loop_
_entity.id
_entity.type
_entity.pdbx_description
1 polymer ?
#
loop_
_entity_poly.entity_id
_entity_poly.type
_entity_poly.pdbx_seq_one_letter_code
_entity_poly.pdbx_strand_id
1 'polypeptide(L)' 'MDARVRRVLDEALEQVQGTDITPADFAGNYAFCLGIVMGGCACGGISESEANEERANLMALAALYEVRQKVRLSLPN' A
#
# COMPACT_ATOMS: atom_id res chain seq x y z
N MET A 1 -13.38 -1.81 10.86
CA MET A 1 -12.07 -1.15 10.98
C MET A 1 -12.23 0.10 11.84
N ASP A 2 -11.40 0.25 12.88
CA ASP A 2 -11.31 1.46 13.72
C ASP A 2 -11.01 2.68 12.83
N ALA A 3 -11.76 3.78 13.04
CA ALA A 3 -11.66 4.98 12.21
C ALA A 3 -10.26 5.61 12.20
N ARG A 4 -9.48 5.47 13.28
CA ARG A 4 -8.08 5.95 13.34
C ARG A 4 -7.18 5.09 12.47
N VAL A 5 -7.40 3.77 12.49
CA VAL A 5 -6.64 2.82 11.65
C VAL A 5 -6.94 3.07 10.18
N ARG A 6 -8.21 3.28 9.83
CA ARG A 6 -8.62 3.68 8.48
C ARG A 6 -7.92 4.95 8.03
N ARG A 7 -7.99 6.01 8.83
CA ARG A 7 -7.37 7.30 8.50
C ARG A 7 -5.86 7.19 8.25
N VAL A 8 -5.13 6.51 9.14
CA VAL A 8 -3.67 6.35 8.99
C VAL A 8 -3.33 5.50 7.76
N LEU A 9 -4.14 4.48 7.45
CA LEU A 9 -4.00 3.69 6.24
C LEU A 9 -4.26 4.53 4.99
N ASP A 10 -5.31 5.36 4.97
CA ASP A 10 -5.64 6.22 3.84
C ASP A 10 -4.52 7.24 3.57
N GLU A 11 -4.01 7.92 4.61
CA GLU A 11 -2.88 8.86 4.50
C GLU A 11 -1.61 8.16 3.96
N ALA A 12 -1.37 6.90 4.34
CA ALA A 12 -0.23 6.12 3.84
C ALA A 12 -0.44 5.65 2.39
N LEU A 13 -1.67 5.27 2.03
CA LEU A 13 -2.03 4.82 0.67
C LEU A 13 -1.87 5.95 -0.36
N GLU A 14 -2.20 7.19 0.00
CA GLU A 14 -1.98 8.36 -0.87
C GLU A 14 -0.51 8.48 -1.29
N GLN A 15 0.43 8.20 -0.40
CA GLN A 15 1.86 8.25 -0.72
C GLN A 15 2.28 7.16 -1.69
N VAL A 16 1.70 5.95 -1.59
CA VAL A 16 2.01 4.81 -2.48
C VAL A 16 1.50 5.03 -3.91
N GLN A 17 0.40 5.79 -4.07
CA GLN A 17 -0.29 5.94 -5.36
C GLN A 17 0.39 6.94 -6.33
N GLY A 18 1.36 7.73 -5.84
CA GLY A 18 2.08 8.73 -6.62
C GLY A 18 2.77 8.18 -7.88
N THR A 19 2.79 8.96 -8.96
CA THR A 19 3.38 8.55 -10.26
C THR A 19 4.90 8.64 -10.29
N ASP A 20 5.51 9.45 -9.43
CA ASP A 20 6.97 9.72 -9.38
C ASP A 20 7.67 9.16 -8.14
N ILE A 21 7.08 8.13 -7.54
CA ILE A 21 7.66 7.49 -6.37
C ILE A 21 8.91 6.66 -6.73
N THR A 22 9.99 6.85 -5.96
CA THR A 22 11.20 6.04 -6.11
C THR A 22 10.96 4.59 -5.65
N PRO A 23 11.75 3.60 -6.09
CA PRO A 23 11.62 2.23 -5.59
C PRO A 23 11.76 2.08 -4.08
N ALA A 24 12.65 2.86 -3.46
CA ALA A 24 12.86 2.84 -2.02
C ALA A 24 11.64 3.39 -1.27
N ASP A 25 11.11 4.53 -1.73
CA ASP A 25 9.92 5.15 -1.13
C ASP A 25 8.69 4.26 -1.30
N PHE A 26 8.52 3.64 -2.47
CA PHE A 26 7.43 2.70 -2.70
C PHE A 26 7.49 1.51 -1.74
N ALA A 27 8.66 0.87 -1.61
CA ALA A 27 8.85 -0.25 -0.72
C ALA A 27 8.61 0.13 0.76
N GLY A 28 9.10 1.31 1.17
CA GLY A 28 8.89 1.84 2.52
C GLY A 28 7.40 2.08 2.83
N ASN A 29 6.70 2.79 1.95
CA ASN A 29 5.28 3.12 2.13
C ASN A 29 4.41 1.87 2.06
N TYR A 30 4.72 0.92 1.16
CA TYR A 30 4.05 -0.37 1.10
C TYR A 30 4.21 -1.15 2.41
N ALA A 31 5.44 -1.26 2.92
CA ALA A 31 5.72 -1.96 4.18
C ALA A 31 5.01 -1.28 5.36
N PHE A 32 4.94 0.04 5.36
CA PHE A 32 4.23 0.81 6.38
C PHE A 32 2.71 0.51 6.36
N CYS A 33 2.08 0.56 5.18
CA CYS A 33 0.66 0.17 5.03
C CYS A 33 0.41 -1.26 5.50
N LEU A 34 1.26 -2.20 5.10
CA LEU A 34 1.14 -3.60 5.52
C LEU A 34 1.29 -3.74 7.05
N GLY A 35 2.20 -2.97 7.66
CA GLY A 35 2.38 -2.91 9.11
C GLY A 35 1.13 -2.40 9.84
N ILE A 36 0.45 -1.38 9.31
CA ILE A 36 -0.81 -0.86 9.85
C ILE A 36 -1.90 -1.94 9.78
N VAL A 37 -2.05 -2.62 8.64
CA VAL A 37 -3.05 -3.67 8.45
C VAL A 37 -2.80 -4.85 9.39
N MET A 38 -1.57 -5.36 9.43
CA MET A 38 -1.21 -6.50 10.28
C MET A 38 -1.29 -6.15 11.77
N GLY A 39 -0.80 -4.98 12.17
CA GLY A 39 -0.85 -4.50 13.56
C GLY A 39 -2.28 -4.21 14.01
N GLY A 40 -3.09 -3.57 13.15
CA GLY A 40 -4.50 -3.32 13.40
C GLY A 40 -5.31 -4.61 13.56
N CYS A 41 -5.04 -5.63 12.74
CA CYS A 41 -5.65 -6.96 12.90
C CYS A 41 -5.22 -7.63 14.21
N ALA A 42 -3.92 -7.64 14.52
CA ALA A 42 -3.37 -8.26 15.72
C ALA A 42 -3.88 -7.62 17.02
N CYS A 43 -4.18 -6.32 16.99
CA CYS A 43 -4.70 -5.57 18.13
C CYS A 43 -6.24 -5.50 18.18
N GLY A 44 -6.95 -6.17 17.27
CA GLY A 44 -8.43 -6.17 17.20
C GLY A 44 -9.06 -4.88 16.67
N GLY A 45 -8.26 -3.95 16.11
CA GLY A 45 -8.74 -2.74 15.44
C GLY A 45 -9.23 -2.96 14.01
N ILE A 46 -8.92 -4.12 13.42
CA ILE A 46 -9.36 -4.56 12.08
C ILE A 46 -9.80 -6.02 12.19
N SER A 47 -10.90 -6.41 11.53
CA SER A 47 -11.26 -7.82 11.40
C SER A 47 -10.39 -8.55 10.37
N GLU A 48 -10.32 -9.88 10.44
CA GLU A 48 -9.53 -10.65 9.48
C GLU A 48 -10.01 -10.47 8.02
N SER A 49 -11.33 -10.35 7.80
CA SER A 49 -11.90 -10.07 6.48
C SER A 49 -11.44 -8.72 5.93
N GLU A 50 -11.52 -7.66 6.75
CA GLU A 50 -11.05 -6.33 6.36
C GLU A 50 -9.54 -6.31 6.11
N ALA A 51 -8.76 -7.03 6.92
CA ALA A 51 -7.32 -7.16 6.69
C ALA A 51 -7.01 -7.91 5.38
N ASN A 52 -7.82 -8.90 4.99
CA ASN A 52 -7.68 -9.59 3.71
C ASN A 52 -7.97 -8.65 2.53
N GLU A 53 -9.03 -7.86 2.61
CA GLU A 53 -9.40 -6.87 1.59
C GLU A 53 -8.29 -5.84 1.41
N GLU A 54 -7.78 -5.26 2.50
CA GLU A 54 -6.71 -4.26 2.40
C GLU A 54 -5.38 -4.86 1.91
N ARG A 55 -5.06 -6.11 2.27
CA ARG A 55 -3.90 -6.80 1.69
C ARG A 55 -4.07 -7.01 0.18
N ALA A 56 -5.26 -7.36 -0.28
CA ALA A 56 -5.53 -7.49 -1.72
C ALA A 56 -5.38 -6.14 -2.45
N ASN A 57 -5.86 -5.04 -1.85
CA ASN A 57 -5.66 -3.69 -2.38
C ASN A 57 -4.17 -3.33 -2.48
N LEU A 58 -3.38 -3.62 -1.44
CA LEU A 58 -1.93 -3.40 -1.46
C LEU A 58 -1.24 -4.24 -2.55
N MET A 59 -1.60 -5.52 -2.70
CA MET A 59 -1.06 -6.36 -3.78
C MET A 59 -1.36 -5.79 -5.17
N ALA A 60 -2.57 -5.28 -5.39
CA ALA A 60 -2.93 -4.63 -6.64
C ALA A 60 -2.08 -3.37 -6.90
N LEU A 61 -1.80 -2.57 -5.87
CA LEU A 61 -0.92 -1.41 -5.96
C LEU A 61 0.53 -1.79 -6.31
N ALA A 62 1.06 -2.86 -5.70
CA ALA A 62 2.38 -3.39 -6.04
C ALA A 62 2.47 -3.84 -7.51
N ALA A 63 1.47 -4.57 -7.99
CA ALA A 63 1.41 -4.97 -9.39
C ALA A 63 1.35 -3.76 -10.34
N LEU A 64 0.55 -2.74 -10.02
CA LEU A 64 0.48 -1.50 -10.80
C LEU A 64 1.81 -0.74 -10.82
N TYR A 65 2.49 -0.67 -9.68
CA TYR A 65 3.81 -0.06 -9.59
C TYR A 65 4.83 -0.78 -10.48
N GLU A 66 4.89 -2.11 -10.44
CA GLU A 66 5.77 -2.89 -11.29
C GLU A 66 5.49 -2.68 -12.79
N VAL A 67 4.22 -2.64 -13.18
CA VAL A 67 3.83 -2.34 -14.57
C VAL A 67 4.30 -0.95 -14.98
N ARG A 68 4.09 0.07 -14.14
CA ARG A 68 4.54 1.45 -14.40
C ARG A 68 6.07 1.53 -14.54
N GLN A 69 6.82 0.84 -13.68
CA GLN A 69 8.28 0.79 -13.76
C GLN A 69 8.75 0.13 -15.07
N LYS A 70 8.13 -0.99 -15.46
CA LYS A 70 8.43 -1.66 -16.74
C LYS A 70 8.12 -0.76 -17.94
N VAL A 71 7.00 -0.05 -17.92
CA VAL A 71 6.64 0.91 -18.99
C VAL A 71 7.65 2.06 -19.06
N ARG A 72 8.04 2.66 -17.93
CA ARG A 72 9.07 3.71 -17.87
C ARG A 72 10.39 3.26 -18.48
N LEU A 73 10.83 2.05 -18.17
CA LEU A 73 12.08 1.48 -18.71
C LEU A 73 12.00 1.15 -20.22
N SER A 74 10.79 1.04 -20.78
CA SER A 74 10.55 0.67 -22.19
C SER A 74 10.45 1.86 -23.15
N LEU A 75 10.37 3.09 -22.64
CA LEU A 75 10.31 4.30 -23.47
C LEU A 75 11.73 4.75 -23.83
N PRO A 76 12.07 4.94 -25.13
CA PRO A 76 13.35 5.55 -25.52
C PRO A 76 13.38 7.02 -25.07
N ASN A 77 14.54 7.44 -24.52
CA ASN A 77 14.82 8.83 -24.11
C ASN A 77 14.75 9.82 -25.28
#